data_AF-A0A537VRM5-F1
#
_entry.id   AF-A0A537VRM5-F1
#
_cell.length_a   1.000
_cell.length_b   1.000
_cell.length_c   1.000
_cell.angle_alpha   90.00
_cell.angle_beta   90.00
_cell.angle_gamma   90.00
#
_symmetry.space_group_name_H-M   'P 1'
#
loop_
_entity.id
_entity.type
_entity.pdbx_description
1 polymer ?
#
loop_
_entity_poly.entity_id
_entity_poly.type
_entity_poly.pdbx_seq_one_letter_code
_entity_poly.pdbx_strand_id
1 'polypeptide(L)'
;HSIQDAIVRRRRMQGYRTLWLPGTDHAGIATQMIVEKELRRSEGKSRHDLGRAEFLRRVWAWKEKYGSRIGEQHKALGASLDWQRERFTMDEGLSRAGAPDA
;
A
#
# COMPACT_ATOMS: atom_id res chain seq x y z
N HIS A 1 13.29 -4.21 -2.56
CA HIS A 1 13.67 -3.21 -1.54
C HIS A 1 15.18 -3.13 -1.28
N SER A 2 15.88 -4.21 -0.89
CA SER A 2 17.32 -4.14 -0.56
C SER A 2 18.23 -3.69 -1.71
N ILE A 3 17.95 -4.12 -2.94
CA ILE A 3 18.72 -3.70 -4.14
C ILE A 3 18.57 -2.19 -4.38
N GLN A 4 17.34 -1.67 -4.27
CA GLN A 4 17.05 -0.24 -4.47
C GLN A 4 17.73 0.61 -3.40
N ASP A 5 17.69 0.18 -2.14
CA ASP A 5 18.35 0.86 -1.02
C ASP A 5 19.87 0.93 -1.23
N ALA A 6 20.50 -0.18 -1.63
CA ALA A 6 21.94 -0.23 -1.90
C ALA A 6 22.35 0.75 -3.02
N ILE A 7 21.57 0.80 -4.12
CA ILE A 7 21.84 1.72 -5.24
C ILE A 7 21.70 3.19 -4.79
N VAL A 8 20.62 3.52 -4.07
CA VAL A 8 20.34 4.88 -3.61
C VAL A 8 21.42 5.37 -2.64
N ARG A 9 21.83 4.52 -1.68
CA ARG A 9 22.91 4.83 -0.74
C ARG A 9 24.23 5.07 -1.44
N ARG A 10 24.63 4.17 -2.36
CA ARG A 10 25.86 4.32 -3.14
C ARG A 10 25.86 5.63 -3.93
N ARG A 11 24.77 5.97 -4.63
CA ARG A 11 24.67 7.21 -5.39
C ARG A 11 24.74 8.45 -4.50
N ARG A 12 24.10 8.42 -3.32
CA ARG A 12 24.18 9.50 -2.34
C ARG A 12 25.61 9.72 -1.84
N MET A 13 26.33 8.64 -1.54
CA MET A 13 27.75 8.69 -1.13
C MET A 13 28.67 9.21 -2.24
N GLN A 14 28.30 9.04 -3.51
CA GLN A 14 29.02 9.58 -4.66
C GLN A 14 28.70 11.06 -4.94
N GLY A 15 27.97 11.75 -4.05
CA GLY A 15 27.63 13.17 -4.19
C GLY A 15 26.40 13.46 -5.05
N TYR A 16 25.67 12.43 -5.51
CA TYR A 16 24.45 12.65 -6.30
C TYR A 16 23.28 13.01 -5.38
N ARG A 17 22.45 13.95 -5.83
CA ARG A 17 21.13 14.19 -5.23
C ARG A 17 20.20 13.03 -5.61
N THR A 18 19.84 12.20 -4.63
CA THR A 18 18.95 11.05 -4.82
C THR A 18 17.62 11.27 -4.10
N LEU A 19 16.53 10.88 -4.76
CA LEU A 19 15.19 10.85 -4.17
C LEU A 19 14.65 9.43 -4.31
N TRP A 20 14.24 8.84 -3.19
CA TRP A 20 13.58 7.54 -3.16
C TRP A 20 12.28 7.66 -2.37
N LEU A 21 11.17 7.74 -3.10
CA LEU A 21 9.84 7.96 -2.54
C LEU A 21 9.19 6.63 -2.14
N PRO A 22 8.68 6.50 -0.91
CA PRO A 22 7.83 5.39 -0.54
C PRO A 22 6.43 5.56 -1.16
N GLY A 23 5.88 4.46 -1.65
CA GLY A 23 4.55 4.41 -2.24
C GLY A 23 3.88 3.07 -1.99
N THR A 24 2.60 3.10 -1.61
CA THR A 24 1.78 1.89 -1.44
C THR A 24 0.66 1.88 -2.47
N ASP A 25 0.44 0.72 -3.11
CA ASP A 25 -0.66 0.56 -4.04
C ASP A 25 -1.99 0.26 -3.34
N HIS A 26 -3.11 0.72 -3.92
CA HIS A 26 -4.43 0.39 -3.39
C HIS A 26 -4.74 -1.11 -3.49
N ALA A 27 -4.22 -1.78 -4.51
CA ALA A 27 -4.36 -3.23 -4.71
C ALA A 27 -5.81 -3.71 -4.54
N GLY A 28 -6.78 -2.97 -5.10
CA GLY A 28 -8.22 -3.15 -4.80
C GLY A 28 -8.72 -4.59 -5.00
N ILE A 29 -8.36 -5.23 -6.12
CA ILE A 29 -8.74 -6.62 -6.41
C ILE A 29 -8.03 -7.61 -5.46
N ALA A 30 -6.74 -7.43 -5.21
CA ALA A 30 -5.98 -8.32 -4.34
C ALA A 30 -6.47 -8.24 -2.89
N THR A 31 -6.75 -7.03 -2.40
CA THR A 31 -7.32 -6.79 -1.07
C THR A 31 -8.70 -7.45 -0.95
N GLN A 32 -9.56 -7.28 -1.96
CA GLN A 32 -10.86 -7.93 -2.00
C GLN A 32 -10.73 -9.47 -1.93
N MET A 33 -9.82 -10.07 -2.69
CA MET A 33 -9.61 -11.53 -2.68
C MET A 33 -9.15 -12.05 -1.32
N ILE A 34 -8.27 -11.32 -0.62
CA ILE A 34 -7.80 -11.71 0.71
C ILE A 34 -8.96 -11.66 1.72
N VAL A 35 -9.75 -10.58 1.69
CA VAL A 35 -10.91 -10.41 2.59
C VAL A 35 -11.98 -11.45 2.30
N GLU A 36 -12.25 -11.78 1.03
CA GLU A 36 -13.16 -12.88 0.67
C GLU A 36 -12.66 -14.24 1.17
N LYS A 37 -11.34 -14.51 1.08
CA LYS A 37 -10.75 -15.75 1.58
C LYS A 37 -10.82 -15.84 3.11
N GLU A 38 -10.53 -14.74 3.80
CA GLU A 38 -10.64 -14.64 5.26
C GLU A 38 -12.08 -14.81 5.72
N LEU A 39 -13.04 -14.22 5.00
CA LEU A 39 -14.47 -14.36 5.26
C LEU A 39 -14.95 -15.81 5.14
N ARG A 40 -14.59 -16.49 4.03
CA ARG A 40 -14.92 -17.90 3.83
C ARG A 40 -14.31 -18.78 4.92
N ARG A 41 -13.08 -18.48 5.35
CA ARG A 41 -12.37 -19.27 6.36
C ARG A 41 -12.92 -19.06 7.78
N SER A 42 -13.24 -17.83 8.14
CA SER A 42 -13.62 -17.47 9.52
C SER A 42 -15.12 -17.64 9.77
N GLU A 43 -15.96 -17.30 8.80
CA GLU A 43 -17.42 -17.28 8.95
C GLU A 43 -18.15 -18.23 7.99
N GLY A 44 -17.44 -18.87 7.05
CA GLY A 44 -18.08 -19.72 6.02
C GLY A 44 -18.92 -18.94 5.01
N LYS A 45 -18.82 -17.60 5.00
CA LYS A 45 -19.65 -16.72 4.18
C LYS A 45 -18.91 -16.24 2.93
N SER A 46 -19.68 -15.82 1.94
CA SER A 46 -19.22 -15.14 0.74
C SER A 46 -19.54 -13.64 0.81
N ARG A 47 -18.93 -12.85 -0.08
CA ARG A 47 -19.27 -11.42 -0.22
C ARG A 47 -20.74 -11.19 -0.59
N HIS A 48 -21.39 -12.17 -1.21
CA HIS A 48 -22.79 -12.08 -1.62
C HIS A 48 -23.73 -12.17 -0.42
N ASP A 49 -23.31 -12.87 0.64
CA ASP A 49 -24.10 -13.04 1.87
C ASP A 49 -24.09 -11.78 2.76
N LEU A 50 -23.04 -10.95 2.66
CA LEU A 50 -22.89 -9.71 3.43
C LEU A 50 -23.53 -8.49 2.76
N GLY A 51 -23.64 -8.50 1.43
CA GLY A 51 -23.98 -7.32 0.65
C GLY A 51 -22.82 -6.30 0.56
N ARG A 52 -22.96 -5.33 -0.36
CA ARG A 52 -21.89 -4.40 -0.75
C ARG A 52 -21.38 -3.53 0.39
N ALA A 53 -22.28 -2.95 1.18
CA ALA A 53 -21.92 -1.97 2.22
C ALA A 53 -21.09 -2.62 3.33
N GLU A 54 -21.53 -3.78 3.82
CA GLU A 54 -20.81 -4.54 4.85
C GLU A 54 -19.46 -5.06 4.33
N PHE A 55 -19.45 -5.59 3.11
CA PHE A 55 -18.21 -6.06 2.50
C PHE A 55 -17.16 -4.94 2.38
N LEU A 56 -17.58 -3.74 1.92
CA LEU A 56 -16.69 -2.58 1.83
C LEU A 56 -16.14 -2.15 3.20
N ARG A 57 -16.96 -2.17 4.26
CA ARG A 57 -16.49 -1.86 5.62
C ARG A 57 -15.37 -2.81 6.06
N ARG A 58 -15.50 -4.10 5.75
CA ARG A 58 -14.47 -5.10 6.09
C ARG A 58 -13.19 -4.93 5.28
N VAL A 59 -13.31 -4.57 4.00
CA VAL A 59 -12.16 -4.22 3.17
C VAL A 59 -11.40 -3.03 3.75
N TRP A 60 -12.10 -1.99 4.20
CA TRP A 60 -11.48 -0.83 4.86
C TRP A 60 -10.82 -1.20 6.19
N ALA A 61 -11.49 -1.96 7.05
CA ALA A 61 -10.92 -2.43 8.31
C ALA A 61 -9.66 -3.30 8.10
N TRP A 62 -9.68 -4.16 7.08
CA TRP A 62 -8.51 -4.96 6.72
C TRP A 62 -7.35 -4.06 6.25
N LYS A 63 -7.65 -3.07 5.40
CA LYS A 63 -6.66 -2.08 4.94
C LYS A 63 -6.05 -1.30 6.11
N GLU A 64 -6.85 -0.84 7.07
CA GLU A 64 -6.34 -0.14 8.25
C GLU A 64 -5.45 -1.04 9.11
N LYS A 65 -5.86 -2.30 9.31
CA LYS A 65 -5.12 -3.26 10.13
C LYS A 65 -3.78 -3.68 9.52
N TYR A 66 -3.71 -3.85 8.20
CA TYR A 66 -2.53 -4.41 7.54
C TYR A 66 -1.78 -3.43 6.64
N GLY A 67 -2.37 -2.29 6.31
CA GLY A 67 -1.80 -1.29 5.40
C GLY A 67 -0.54 -0.61 5.94
N SER A 68 -0.44 -0.40 7.26
CA SER A 68 0.77 0.19 7.87
C SER A 68 1.94 -0.80 7.97
N ARG A 69 1.64 -2.11 7.96
CA ARG A 69 2.60 -3.16 8.29
C ARG A 69 3.76 -3.23 7.27
N ILE A 70 3.47 -2.96 6.00
CA ILE A 70 4.50 -2.93 4.96
C ILE A 70 5.47 -1.78 5.21
N GLY A 71 4.97 -0.59 5.55
CA GLY A 71 5.81 0.57 5.89
C GLY A 71 6.66 0.32 7.13
N GLU A 72 6.09 -0.30 8.16
CA GLU A 72 6.81 -0.67 9.39
C GLU A 72 7.95 -1.67 9.13
N GLN A 73 7.71 -2.70 8.30
CA GLN A 73 8.75 -3.65 7.90
C GLN A 73 9.93 -2.96 7.21
N HIS A 74 9.66 -2.01 6.32
CA HIS A 74 10.71 -1.26 5.64
C HIS A 74 11.51 -0.36 6.57
N LYS A 75 10.84 0.29 7.53
CA LYS A 75 11.50 1.10 8.56
C LYS A 75 12.40 0.23 9.44
N ALA A 76 11.92 -0.95 9.85
CA ALA A 76 12.70 -1.91 10.64
C ALA A 76 13.94 -2.44 9.88
N LEU A 77 13.83 -2.62 8.55
CA LEU A 77 14.95 -3.02 7.69
C LEU A 77 15.92 -1.87 7.38
N GLY A 78 15.67 -0.64 7.86
CA GLY A 78 16.54 0.51 7.65
C GLY A 78 16.48 1.09 6.23
N ALA A 79 15.38 0.92 5.51
CA ALA A 79 15.23 1.47 4.17
C ALA A 79 15.36 3.01 4.18
N SER A 80 16.25 3.55 3.34
CA SER A 80 16.57 4.99 3.28
C SER A 80 15.58 5.84 2.45
N LEU A 81 14.29 5.53 2.59
CA LEU A 81 13.15 6.17 1.92
C LEU A 81 12.84 7.54 2.53
N ASP A 82 12.31 8.45 1.72
CA ASP A 82 11.76 9.74 2.19
C ASP A 82 10.33 9.55 2.73
N TRP A 83 10.24 9.10 3.99
CA TRP A 83 8.97 8.83 4.66
C TRP A 83 8.06 10.05 4.82
N GLN A 84 8.58 11.27 4.74
CA GLN A 84 7.77 12.49 4.82
C GLN A 84 6.93 12.70 3.55
N ARG A 85 7.31 12.05 2.45
CA ARG A 85 6.66 12.15 1.14
C ARG A 85 6.04 10.84 0.70
N GLU A 86 5.62 10.00 1.65
CA GLU A 86 4.91 8.77 1.36
C GLU A 86 3.65 9.04 0.54
N ARG A 87 3.38 8.15 -0.42
CA ARG A 87 2.25 8.25 -1.35
C ARG A 87 1.40 7.00 -1.34
N PHE A 88 0.12 7.17 -1.60
CA PHE A 88 -0.84 6.09 -1.81
C PHE A 88 -1.61 6.33 -3.12
N THR A 89 -1.89 5.27 -3.89
CA THR A 89 -2.47 5.42 -5.25
C THR A 89 -3.81 6.17 -5.27
N MET A 90 -4.59 6.13 -4.18
CA MET A 90 -5.84 6.90 -4.07
C MET A 90 -5.70 8.21 -3.28
N ASP A 91 -4.50 8.70 -3.00
CA ASP A 91 -4.33 10.04 -2.46
C ASP A 91 -4.88 11.07 -3.46
N GLU A 92 -5.43 12.17 -2.95
CA GLU A 92 -6.03 13.23 -3.79
C GLU A 92 -5.07 13.76 -4.87
N GLY A 93 -3.76 13.76 -4.61
CA GLY A 93 -2.73 14.18 -5.56
C GLY A 93 -2.46 13.17 -6.69
N LEU A 94 -2.60 11.87 -6.43
CA LEU A 94 -2.35 10.79 -7.40
C LEU A 94 -3.61 10.36 -8.16
N SER A 95 -4.77 10.46 -7.51
CA SER A 95 -6.07 10.18 -8.13
C SER A 95 -6.35 11.06 -9.35
N ARG A 96 -5.86 12.32 -9.33
CA ARG A 96 -5.93 13.24 -10.47
C ARG A 96 -5.02 12.86 -11.64
N ALA A 97 -3.90 12.20 -11.38
CA ALA A 97 -2.97 11.79 -12.44
C ALA A 97 -3.46 10.55 -13.21
N GLY A 98 -4.39 9.78 -12.63
CA GLY A 98 -5.02 8.62 -13.26
C GLY A 98 -6.39 8.90 -13.90
N ALA A 99 -6.94 10.10 -13.71
CA ALA A 99 -8.13 10.55 -14.40
C ALA A 99 -7.70 11.29 -15.69
N PRO A 100 -8.10 10.83 -16.89
CA PRO A 100 -7.92 11.64 -18.09
C PRO A 100 -8.77 12.91 -17.92
N ASP A 101 -8.07 14.04 -17.80
CA ASP A 101 -8.52 15.43 -17.84
C ASP A 101 -9.65 15.86 -16.87
N ALA A 102 -9.26 16.65 -15.86
CA ALA A 102 -10.09 17.66 -15.22
C ALA A 102 -9.35 19.00 -15.25
#